data_AF-A0AAW9CXY5-F1
#
_entry.id   AF-A0AAW9CXY5-F1
#
_cell.length_a   1.000
_cell.length_b   1.000
_cell.length_c   1.000
_cell.angle_alpha   90.00
_cell.angle_beta   90.00
_cell.angle_gamma   90.00
#
_symmetry.space_group_name_H-M   'P 1'
#
loop_
_entity.id
_entity.type
_entity.pdbx_description
1 polymer ?
#
loop_
_entity_poly.entity_id
_entity_poly.type
_entity_poly.pdbx_seq_one_letter_code
_entity_poly.pdbx_strand_id
1 'polypeptide(L)' 'MTERSPTATAERSAEALARATAEAMFAADACSRGLGIELLEVRPGYARTCMPVRPDF' A
#
# COMPACT_ATOMS: atom_id res chain seq x y z
N MET A 1 -6.03 25.25 -22.90
CA MET A 1 -5.34 23.96 -23.12
C MET A 1 -4.45 23.75 -21.91
N THR A 2 -4.92 23.02 -20.91
CA THR A 2 -4.27 22.92 -19.58
C THR A 2 -3.01 22.07 -19.69
N GLU A 3 -1.85 22.70 -19.66
CA GLU A 3 -0.56 22.03 -19.62
C GLU A 3 -0.45 21.17 -18.35
N ARG A 4 -0.32 19.86 -18.54
CA ARG A 4 -0.16 18.89 -17.47
C ARG A 4 1.32 18.87 -17.09
N SER A 5 1.67 19.43 -15.93
CA SER A 5 3.05 19.50 -15.44
C SER A 5 3.70 18.10 -15.35
N PRO A 6 4.99 17.95 -15.69
CA PRO A 6 5.69 16.67 -15.71
C PRO A 6 5.75 15.99 -14.32
N THR A 7 5.84 16.78 -13.25
CA THR A 7 5.81 16.29 -11.85
C THR A 7 4.53 15.54 -11.54
N ALA A 8 3.37 16.01 -12.01
CA ALA A 8 2.09 15.35 -11.75
C ALA A 8 1.98 13.96 -12.41
N THR A 9 2.73 13.71 -13.49
CA THR A 9 2.80 12.37 -14.10
C THR A 9 3.75 11.46 -13.33
N ALA A 10 4.90 11.98 -12.89
CA ALA A 10 5.84 11.23 -12.05
C ALA A 10 5.23 10.83 -10.70
N GLU A 11 4.48 11.72 -10.05
CA GLU A 11 3.76 11.41 -8.80
C GLU A 11 2.68 10.33 -9.03
N ARG A 12 1.86 10.44 -10.08
CA ARG A 12 0.91 9.36 -10.41
C ARG A 12 1.60 8.01 -10.65
N SER A 13 2.80 8.02 -11.24
CA SER A 13 3.60 6.80 -11.44
C SER A 13 4.15 6.25 -10.12
N ALA A 14 4.59 7.12 -9.20
CA ALA A 14 5.03 6.71 -7.87
C ALA A 14 3.87 6.10 -7.06
N GLU A 15 2.67 6.64 -7.20
CA GLU A 15 1.47 6.21 -6.46
C GLU A 15 0.99 4.86 -6.99
N ALA A 16 1.00 4.71 -8.31
CA ALA A 16 0.70 3.44 -8.97
C ALA A 16 1.72 2.37 -8.58
N LEU A 17 3.01 2.71 -8.55
CA LEU A 17 4.07 1.80 -8.14
C LEU A 17 3.91 1.40 -6.67
N ALA A 18 3.77 2.36 -5.76
CA ALA A 18 3.64 2.10 -4.33
C ALA A 18 2.46 1.17 -4.04
N ARG A 19 1.30 1.42 -4.67
CA ARG A 19 0.11 0.57 -4.52
C ARG A 19 0.31 -0.82 -5.10
N ALA A 20 0.83 -0.94 -6.33
CA ALA A 20 1.09 -2.24 -6.94
C ALA A 20 2.08 -3.08 -6.13
N THR A 21 3.14 -2.45 -5.60
CA THR A 21 4.10 -3.10 -4.72
C THR A 21 3.45 -3.56 -3.42
N ALA A 22 2.69 -2.69 -2.75
CA ALA A 22 2.02 -3.04 -1.49
C ALA A 22 1.00 -4.18 -1.68
N GLU A 23 0.19 -4.13 -2.75
CA GLU A 23 -0.76 -5.19 -3.09
C GLU A 23 -0.05 -6.51 -3.39
N ALA A 24 1.02 -6.50 -4.19
CA ALA A 24 1.77 -7.71 -4.53
C ALA A 24 2.44 -8.33 -3.30
N MET A 25 3.08 -7.51 -2.45
CA MET A 25 3.72 -7.98 -1.22
C MET A 25 2.69 -8.55 -0.24
N PHE A 26 1.58 -7.86 -0.03
CA PHE A 26 0.55 -8.30 0.90
C PHE A 26 -0.18 -9.55 0.40
N ALA A 27 -0.44 -9.67 -0.91
CA ALA A 27 -1.07 -10.84 -1.49
C ALA A 27 -0.20 -12.11 -1.34
N ALA A 28 1.12 -11.96 -1.46
CA ALA A 28 2.08 -13.05 -1.32
C ALA A 28 2.31 -13.47 0.14
N ASP A 29 1.99 -12.63 1.12
CA ASP A 29 2.20 -12.91 2.54
C ASP A 29 0.98 -13.54 3.21
N ALA A 30 0.97 -14.87 3.25
CA ALA A 30 -0.08 -15.63 3.94
C ALA A 30 -0.07 -15.43 5.46
N CYS A 31 1.07 -15.10 6.08
CA CYS A 31 1.18 -14.91 7.52
C CYS A 31 0.41 -13.65 7.95
N SER A 32 0.69 -12.51 7.33
CA SER A 32 -0.03 -11.26 7.59
C SER A 32 -1.54 -11.44 7.44
N ARG A 33 -1.98 -12.12 6.38
CA ARG A 33 -3.41 -12.40 6.15
C ARG A 33 -4.00 -13.35 7.19
N GLY A 34 -3.26 -14.39 7.59
CA GLY A 34 -3.69 -15.32 8.63
C GLY A 34 -3.79 -14.68 10.02
N LEU A 35 -3.00 -13.65 10.27
CA LEU A 35 -3.07 -12.84 11.48
C LEU A 35 -4.18 -11.77 11.44
N GLY A 36 -4.81 -11.55 10.28
CA GLY A 36 -5.83 -10.52 10.12
C GLY A 36 -5.25 -9.11 9.98
N ILE A 37 -4.02 -8.98 9.46
CA ILE A 37 -3.46 -7.69 9.09
C ILE A 37 -4.24 -7.15 7.89
N GLU A 38 -4.56 -5.85 7.90
CA GLU A 38 -5.21 -5.15 6.81
C GLU A 38 -4.39 -3.95 6.34
N LEU A 39 -4.39 -3.68 5.04
CA LEU A 39 -3.73 -2.53 4.43
C LEU A 39 -4.72 -1.36 4.38
N LEU A 40 -4.46 -0.31 5.18
CA LEU A 40 -5.37 0.83 5.32
C LEU A 40 -5.04 1.97 4.36
N GLU A 41 -3.75 2.21 4.11
CA GLU A 41 -3.31 3.33 3.30
C GLU A 41 -1.93 3.05 2.70
N VAL A 42 -1.74 3.45 1.45
CA VAL A 42 -0.46 3.35 0.75
C VAL A 42 -0.18 4.63 -0.02
N ARG A 43 1.02 5.17 0.16
CA ARG A 43 1.57 6.34 -0.51
C ARG A 43 3.06 6.08 -0.82
N PRO A 44 3.71 6.85 -1.70
CA PRO A 44 5.15 6.71 -1.90
C PRO A 44 5.90 6.81 -0.57
N GLY A 45 6.70 5.78 -0.26
CA GLY A 45 7.50 5.72 0.95
C GLY A 45 6.70 5.54 2.25
N TYR A 46 5.40 5.25 2.19
CA TYR A 46 4.56 5.10 3.38
C TYR A 46 3.46 4.05 3.18
N ALA A 47 3.29 3.19 4.19
CA ALA A 47 2.15 2.30 4.29
C ALA A 47 1.64 2.29 5.73
N ARG A 48 0.32 2.21 5.88
CA ARG A 48 -0.35 2.01 7.17
C ARG A 48 -1.16 0.74 7.15
N THR A 49 -0.94 -0.08 8.17
CA THR A 49 -1.67 -1.34 8.37
C THR A 49 -2.28 -1.37 9.77
N CYS A 50 -3.25 -2.25 9.98
CA CYS A 50 -3.76 -2.58 11.31
C CYS A 50 -3.97 -4.08 11.45
N MET A 51 -4.12 -4.54 12.69
CA MET A 51 -4.47 -5.92 13.01
C MET A 51 -5.24 -5.93 14.34
N PRO A 52 -6.23 -6.82 14.51
CA PRO A 52 -6.81 -7.04 15.83
C PRO A 52 -5.79 -7.67 16.79
N VAL A 53 -5.71 -7.17 18.03
CA VAL A 53 -4.95 -7.85 19.08
C VAL A 53 -5.72 -9.10 19.49
N ARG A 54 -5.11 -10.27 19.27
CA ARG A 54 -5.73 -11.57 19.57
C ARG A 54 -5.34 -12.03 20.98
N PRO A 55 -6.23 -12.75 21.69
CA PRO A 55 -5.96 -13.30 23.01
C PRO A 55 -5.12 -14.59 22.99
N ASP A 56 -4.76 -15.07 21.80
CA ASP A 56 -4.04 -16.34 21.56
C ASP A 56 -2.51 -16.24 21.86
N PHE A 57 -2.07 -15.12 22.45
CA PHE A 57 -0.66 -14.82 22.75
C PHE A 57 -0.43 -14.61 24.24
#